data_AF-K5VU66-F1
#
_entry.id   AF-K5VU66-F1
#
_cell.length_a   1.000
_cell.length_b   1.000
_cell.length_c   1.000
_cell.angle_alpha   90.00
_cell.angle_beta   90.00
_cell.angle_gamma   90.00
#
_symmetry.space_group_name_H-M   'P 1'
#
loop_
_entity.id
_entity.type
_entity.pdbx_description
1 polymer ?
#
loop_
_entity_poly.entity_id
_entity_poly.type
_entity_poly.pdbx_seq_one_letter_code
_entity_poly.pdbx_strand_id
1 'polypeptide(L)'
;MANGLFVFATTVIEFIEDPAYNDPAGQLKRLASTAVSAGSHRLLDTLYLQVLETAFPEISDDLSVRLKSVLGSIVIIQDHLPVAGLSCLVGLTAGAVYDSLIGLHSVLVVPESETSTSAIRIIHPSFADFLVDSDRCTNGSFAINSRQQHTDLLRGCLNTLRELKRDICNVRDPSLLNTEIPNLLDQIEKAIPAHLRYACRHWYTHLMNGELLDEILDALLEFVQKQLPYWVEACSVLGVLREAISGLSESRRKLTVSAVY
;
A
#
# COMPACT_ATOMS: atom_id res chain seq x y z
N MET A 1 2.13 28.28 -6.81
CA MET A 1 2.43 28.79 -5.45
C MET A 1 1.26 28.67 -4.47
N ALA A 2 -0.01 28.66 -4.91
CA ALA A 2 -1.16 28.51 -3.98
C ALA A 2 -1.41 27.07 -3.47
N ASN A 3 -0.95 26.03 -4.18
CA ASN A 3 -1.30 24.64 -3.86
C ASN A 3 -0.75 24.18 -2.50
N GLY A 4 0.49 24.56 -2.15
CA GLY A 4 1.09 24.19 -0.86
C GLY A 4 0.47 24.90 0.34
N LEU A 5 -0.02 26.14 0.17
CA LEU A 5 -0.67 26.90 1.24
C LEU A 5 -2.07 26.37 1.56
N PHE A 6 -2.81 25.90 0.54
CA PHE A 6 -4.11 25.27 0.75
C PHE A 6 -3.98 23.91 1.43
N VAL A 7 -3.04 23.06 0.97
CA VAL A 7 -2.70 21.79 1.64
C VAL A 7 -2.31 22.04 3.09
N PHE A 8 -1.48 23.05 3.36
CA PHE A 8 -1.09 23.40 4.72
C PHE A 8 -2.30 23.79 5.58
N ALA A 9 -3.18 24.67 5.10
CA ALA A 9 -4.35 25.10 5.85
C ALA A 9 -5.31 23.94 6.15
N THR A 10 -5.58 23.08 5.15
CA THR A 10 -6.45 21.90 5.33
C THR A 10 -5.86 20.93 6.33
N THR A 11 -4.59 20.53 6.18
CA THR A 11 -3.93 19.61 7.13
C THR A 11 -3.85 20.20 8.54
N VAL A 12 -3.64 21.52 8.68
CA VAL A 12 -3.67 22.19 10.00
C VAL A 12 -5.05 22.13 10.64
N ILE A 13 -6.11 22.42 9.88
CA ILE A 13 -7.49 22.35 10.39
C ILE A 13 -7.82 20.91 10.78
N GLU A 14 -7.56 19.94 9.90
CA GLU A 14 -7.80 18.53 10.17
C GLU A 14 -7.00 18.05 11.39
N PHE A 15 -5.75 18.49 11.55
CA PHE A 15 -4.95 18.16 12.72
C PHE A 15 -5.53 18.77 14.01
N ILE A 16 -5.88 20.05 14.02
CA ILE A 16 -6.41 20.75 15.20
C ILE A 16 -7.79 20.21 15.62
N GLU A 17 -8.62 19.81 14.65
CA GLU A 17 -9.97 19.32 14.89
C GLU A 17 -10.03 17.80 15.12
N ASP A 18 -8.93 17.07 14.95
CA ASP A 18 -8.89 15.62 15.08
C ASP A 18 -9.24 15.17 16.53
N PRO A 19 -10.39 14.49 16.72
CA PRO A 19 -10.86 14.05 18.04
C PRO A 19 -9.91 13.07 18.73
N ALA A 20 -9.01 12.41 17.99
CA ALA A 20 -8.05 11.48 18.55
C ALA A 20 -7.05 12.16 19.49
N TYR A 21 -6.71 13.43 19.23
CA TYR A 21 -5.78 14.19 20.06
C TYR A 21 -6.46 15.00 21.16
N ASN A 22 -7.71 15.44 20.92
CA ASN A 22 -8.56 16.13 21.89
C ASN A 22 -7.87 17.31 22.64
N ASP A 23 -6.98 18.04 21.94
CA ASP A 23 -6.24 19.21 22.47
C ASP A 23 -5.99 20.28 21.38
N PRO A 24 -7.04 20.97 20.91
CA PRO A 24 -6.90 21.96 19.83
C PRO A 24 -5.94 23.11 20.20
N ALA A 25 -5.96 23.53 21.47
CA ALA A 25 -5.14 24.64 21.96
C ALA A 25 -3.65 24.25 22.00
N GLY A 26 -3.32 23.05 22.49
CA GLY A 26 -1.94 22.58 22.48
C GLY A 26 -1.45 22.26 21.07
N GLN A 27 -2.30 21.74 20.19
CA GLN A 27 -1.95 21.53 18.77
C GLN A 27 -1.61 22.85 18.06
N LEU A 28 -2.45 23.88 18.23
CA LEU A 28 -2.17 25.21 17.70
C LEU A 28 -0.87 25.79 18.26
N LYS A 29 -0.61 25.62 19.56
CA LYS A 29 0.63 26.08 20.19
C LYS A 29 1.86 25.39 19.60
N ARG A 30 1.81 24.07 19.37
CA ARG A 30 2.88 23.30 18.72
C ARG A 30 3.15 23.80 17.29
N LEU A 31 2.09 24.08 16.53
CA LEU A 31 2.21 24.62 15.17
C LEU A 31 2.78 26.04 15.13
N ALA A 32 2.35 26.90 16.05
CA ALA A 32 2.76 28.30 16.10
C ALA A 32 4.26 28.48 16.41
N SER A 33 4.86 27.58 17.22
CA SER A 33 6.30 27.59 17.46
C SER A 33 7.14 27.24 16.23
N THR A 34 6.55 26.51 15.28
CA THR A 34 7.23 25.90 14.15
C THR A 34 7.24 26.80 12.91
N ALA A 35 6.21 27.63 12.72
CA ALA A 35 6.03 28.46 11.54
C ALA A 35 7.05 29.62 11.40
N VAL A 36 7.87 29.88 12.41
CA VAL A 36 8.72 31.09 12.48
C VAL A 36 10.03 30.96 11.67
N SER A 37 10.43 29.78 11.18
CA SER A 37 11.77 29.60 10.55
C SER A 37 11.83 28.92 9.17
N ALA A 38 10.71 28.51 8.56
CA ALA A 38 10.71 27.64 7.37
C ALA A 38 10.11 28.30 6.10
N GLY A 39 10.71 28.03 4.93
CA GLY A 39 10.09 28.31 3.63
C GLY A 39 8.89 27.39 3.34
N SER A 40 8.03 27.74 2.38
CA SER A 40 6.69 27.11 2.20
C SER A 40 6.66 25.57 2.10
N HIS A 41 7.62 24.92 1.42
CA HIS A 41 7.69 23.45 1.37
C HIS A 41 8.21 22.84 2.68
N ARG A 42 9.19 23.50 3.33
CA ARG A 42 9.74 23.04 4.62
C ARG A 42 8.70 23.15 5.74
N LEU A 43 7.76 24.07 5.61
CA LEU A 43 6.64 24.22 6.54
C LEU A 43 5.69 23.00 6.50
N LEU A 44 5.40 22.48 5.30
CA LEU A 44 4.61 21.24 5.14
C LEU A 44 5.35 20.03 5.68
N ASP A 45 6.64 19.89 5.39
CA ASP A 45 7.45 18.78 5.91
C ASP A 45 7.47 18.79 7.44
N THR A 46 7.58 19.97 8.05
CA THR A 46 7.55 20.09 9.50
C THR A 46 6.16 19.79 10.08
N LEU A 47 5.08 20.19 9.38
CA LEU A 47 3.71 19.84 9.76
C LEU A 47 3.50 18.31 9.73
N TYR A 48 3.92 17.64 8.66
CA TYR A 48 3.81 16.19 8.54
C TYR A 48 4.61 15.45 9.62
N LEU A 49 5.83 15.90 9.90
CA LEU A 49 6.62 15.34 10.99
C LEU A 49 5.93 15.54 12.34
N GLN A 50 5.36 16.72 12.59
CA GLN A 50 4.65 17.01 13.83
C GLN A 50 3.39 16.14 14.00
N VAL A 51 2.65 15.87 12.92
CA VAL A 51 1.51 14.94 12.92
C VAL A 51 1.99 13.55 13.36
N LEU A 52 3.06 13.03 12.76
CA LEU A 52 3.62 11.71 13.07
C LEU A 52 4.13 11.62 14.51
N GLU A 53 4.88 12.61 14.98
CA GLU A 53 5.43 12.66 16.35
C GLU A 53 4.34 12.84 17.41
N THR A 54 3.24 13.52 17.08
CA THR A 54 2.08 13.64 17.98
C THR A 54 1.28 12.33 18.01
N ALA A 55 1.12 11.66 16.87
CA ALA A 55 0.42 10.38 16.78
C ALA A 55 1.17 9.25 17.50
N PHE A 56 2.50 9.27 17.45
CA PHE A 56 3.37 8.23 17.99
C PHE A 56 4.45 8.82 18.90
N PRO A 57 4.09 9.33 20.09
CA PRO A 57 5.07 9.84 21.05
C PRO A 57 5.95 8.69 21.53
N GLU A 58 7.28 8.88 21.49
CA GLU A 58 8.27 7.87 21.91
C GLU A 58 8.09 6.52 21.20
N ILE A 59 7.89 6.55 19.88
CA ILE A 59 7.71 5.36 19.06
C ILE A 59 8.81 4.30 19.30
N SER A 60 8.40 3.09 19.67
CA SER A 60 9.31 1.96 19.83
C SER A 60 9.80 1.45 18.47
N ASP A 61 10.94 0.76 18.45
CA ASP A 61 11.49 0.20 17.21
C ASP A 61 10.50 -0.76 16.52
N ASP A 62 9.81 -1.63 17.29
CA ASP A 62 8.82 -2.55 16.76
C ASP A 62 7.61 -1.84 16.13
N LEU A 63 7.15 -0.75 16.75
CA LEU A 63 6.05 0.06 16.22
C LEU A 63 6.50 0.86 14.99
N SER A 64 7.73 1.38 14.99
CA SER A 64 8.36 2.05 13.86
C SER A 64 8.44 1.13 12.63
N VAL A 65 8.94 -0.10 12.80
CA VAL A 65 9.00 -1.10 11.72
C VAL A 65 7.61 -1.39 11.15
N ARG A 66 6.62 -1.61 12.03
CA ARG A 66 5.23 -1.86 11.63
C ARG A 66 4.63 -0.67 10.87
N LEU A 67 4.76 0.52 11.43
CA LEU A 67 4.23 1.75 10.86
C LEU A 67 4.81 2.01 9.47
N LYS A 68 6.14 1.86 9.32
CA LYS A 68 6.81 1.99 8.02
C LYS A 68 6.32 0.96 7.01
N SER A 69 6.14 -0.29 7.42
CA SER A 69 5.60 -1.35 6.55
C SER A 69 4.19 -0.99 6.05
N VAL A 70 3.33 -0.51 6.94
CA VAL A 70 1.94 -0.12 6.61
C VAL A 70 1.91 1.15 5.76
N LEU A 71 2.49 2.26 6.23
CA LEU A 71 2.51 3.53 5.51
C LEU A 71 3.24 3.42 4.19
N GLY A 72 4.36 2.71 4.16
CA GLY A 72 5.14 2.50 2.95
C GLY A 72 4.31 1.77 1.93
N SER A 73 3.62 0.70 2.33
CA SER A 73 2.72 -0.02 1.45
C SER A 73 1.66 0.90 0.87
N ILE A 74 1.01 1.74 1.69
CA ILE A 74 0.00 2.70 1.24
C ILE A 74 0.58 3.70 0.23
N VAL A 75 1.82 4.13 0.42
CA VAL A 75 2.50 5.09 -0.48
C VAL A 75 2.74 4.49 -1.88
N ILE A 76 3.17 3.23 -1.96
CA ILE A 76 3.56 2.60 -3.24
C ILE A 76 2.46 1.74 -3.87
N ILE A 77 1.32 1.60 -3.21
CA ILE A 77 0.19 0.77 -3.69
C ILE A 77 -0.36 1.33 -5.00
N GLN A 78 -0.72 0.45 -5.93
CA GLN A 78 -1.28 0.85 -7.22
C GLN A 78 -2.79 1.07 -7.12
N ASP A 79 -3.53 0.02 -6.75
CA ASP A 79 -4.96 0.08 -6.45
C ASP A 79 -5.14 0.09 -4.92
N HIS A 80 -5.71 1.17 -4.36
CA HIS A 80 -5.93 1.29 -2.91
C HIS A 80 -6.80 0.14 -2.37
N LEU A 81 -6.39 -0.41 -1.23
CA LEU A 81 -7.06 -1.53 -0.57
C LEU A 81 -7.75 -1.12 0.74
N PRO A 82 -8.82 -1.82 1.14
CA PRO A 82 -9.32 -1.76 2.51
C PRO A 82 -8.29 -2.34 3.49
N VAL A 83 -8.46 -2.04 4.78
CA VAL A 83 -7.58 -2.52 5.87
C VAL A 83 -7.35 -4.03 5.79
N ALA A 84 -8.43 -4.81 5.64
CA ALA A 84 -8.34 -6.28 5.52
C ALA A 84 -7.55 -6.74 4.28
N GLY A 85 -7.63 -6.01 3.16
CA GLY A 85 -6.86 -6.32 1.97
C GLY A 85 -5.38 -6.02 2.17
N LEU A 86 -5.07 -4.84 2.72
CA LEU A 86 -3.71 -4.44 3.01
C LEU A 86 -3.04 -5.39 4.03
N SER A 87 -3.76 -5.78 5.08
CA SER A 87 -3.25 -6.67 6.13
C SER A 87 -2.77 -8.02 5.59
N CYS A 88 -3.47 -8.58 4.60
CA CYS A 88 -3.05 -9.80 3.91
C CYS A 88 -1.71 -9.63 3.18
N LEU A 89 -1.49 -8.48 2.52
CA LEU A 89 -0.26 -8.22 1.77
C LEU A 89 0.94 -7.93 2.67
N VAL A 90 0.73 -7.21 3.77
CA VAL A 90 1.83 -6.87 4.71
C VAL A 90 2.07 -7.96 5.76
N GLY A 91 1.23 -9.00 5.81
CA GLY A 91 1.37 -10.11 6.77
C GLY A 91 1.06 -9.72 8.22
N LEU A 92 0.15 -8.77 8.43
CA LEU A 92 -0.27 -8.30 9.75
C LEU A 92 -1.76 -8.63 10.01
N THR A 93 -2.19 -8.52 11.26
CA THR A 93 -3.63 -8.55 11.58
C THR A 93 -4.31 -7.26 11.11
N ALA A 94 -5.61 -7.31 10.82
CA ALA A 94 -6.37 -6.12 10.44
C ALA A 94 -6.29 -5.03 11.55
N GLY A 95 -6.40 -5.42 12.82
CA GLY A 95 -6.23 -4.51 13.95
C GLY A 95 -4.84 -3.88 14.02
N ALA A 96 -3.78 -4.66 13.80
CA ALA A 96 -2.43 -4.11 13.75
C ALA A 96 -2.25 -3.04 12.66
N VAL A 97 -2.85 -3.25 11.49
CA VAL A 97 -2.85 -2.25 10.42
C VAL A 97 -3.68 -1.04 10.83
N TYR A 98 -4.89 -1.25 11.33
CA TYR A 98 -5.81 -0.18 11.75
C TYR A 98 -5.21 0.71 12.86
N ASP A 99 -4.64 0.09 13.89
CA ASP A 99 -3.98 0.77 15.02
C ASP A 99 -2.77 1.60 14.56
N SER A 100 -2.11 1.18 13.48
CA SER A 100 -1.00 1.95 12.87
C SER A 100 -1.48 3.20 12.12
N LEU A 101 -2.79 3.34 11.87
CA LEU A 101 -3.37 4.38 11.02
C LEU A 101 -4.31 5.32 11.78
N ILE A 102 -4.95 4.87 12.85
CA ILE A 102 -5.98 5.64 13.58
C ILE A 102 -5.47 6.98 14.12
N GLY A 103 -4.17 7.14 14.36
CA GLY A 103 -3.58 8.41 14.78
C GLY A 103 -3.31 9.40 13.63
N LEU A 104 -3.68 9.08 12.38
CA LEU A 104 -3.23 9.80 11.19
C LEU A 104 -4.38 10.34 10.32
N HIS A 105 -5.56 10.59 10.91
CA HIS A 105 -6.73 11.09 10.19
C HIS A 105 -6.51 12.43 9.48
N SER A 106 -5.57 13.24 9.97
CA SER A 106 -5.20 14.53 9.35
C SER A 106 -4.36 14.43 8.06
N VAL A 107 -3.89 13.23 7.71
CA VAL A 107 -3.11 12.99 6.49
C VAL A 107 -3.60 11.77 5.69
N LEU A 108 -4.44 10.94 6.30
CA LEU A 108 -5.04 9.75 5.70
C LEU A 108 -6.56 9.74 5.86
N VAL A 109 -7.25 9.30 4.81
CA VAL A 109 -8.61 8.80 4.91
C VAL A 109 -8.55 7.39 5.47
N VAL A 110 -8.68 7.29 6.79
CA VAL A 110 -8.73 6.01 7.51
C VAL A 110 -10.19 5.53 7.58
N PRO A 111 -10.49 4.28 7.24
CA PRO A 111 -11.85 3.74 7.36
C PRO A 111 -12.38 3.77 8.80
N GLU A 112 -13.70 3.73 8.99
CA GLU A 112 -14.34 3.79 10.33
C GLU A 112 -14.01 2.59 11.24
N SER A 113 -13.61 1.46 10.65
CA SER A 113 -13.25 0.25 11.38
C SER A 113 -12.30 -0.63 10.57
N GLU A 114 -11.62 -1.55 11.25
CA GLU A 114 -10.76 -2.57 10.62
C GLU A 114 -11.52 -3.52 9.66
N THR A 115 -12.84 -3.64 9.81
CA THR A 115 -13.72 -4.48 8.99
C THR A 115 -14.35 -3.74 7.81
N SER A 116 -14.15 -2.42 7.73
CA SER A 116 -14.70 -1.60 6.65
C SER A 116 -14.14 -2.00 5.29
N THR A 117 -14.99 -1.98 4.27
CA THR A 117 -14.62 -2.25 2.88
C THR A 117 -14.08 -1.01 2.16
N SER A 118 -14.07 0.15 2.83
CA SER A 118 -13.55 1.39 2.27
C SER A 118 -12.03 1.35 2.18
N ALA A 119 -11.48 1.87 1.08
CA ALA A 119 -10.04 1.87 0.83
C ALA A 119 -9.33 2.97 1.64
N ILE A 120 -8.14 2.66 2.13
CA ILE A 120 -7.25 3.64 2.78
C ILE A 120 -6.66 4.56 1.71
N ARG A 121 -6.63 5.88 1.95
CA ARG A 121 -6.09 6.86 0.99
C ARG A 121 -5.26 7.92 1.69
N ILE A 122 -4.25 8.42 0.99
CA ILE A 122 -3.52 9.63 1.40
C ILE A 122 -4.33 10.85 0.96
N ILE A 123 -4.55 11.81 1.87
CA ILE A 123 -5.32 13.03 1.59
C ILE A 123 -4.55 13.92 0.61
N HIS A 124 -3.24 14.05 0.82
CA HIS A 124 -2.37 14.91 0.02
C HIS A 124 -1.13 14.16 -0.49
N PRO A 125 -0.90 14.10 -1.82
CA PRO A 125 0.27 13.41 -2.38
C PRO A 125 1.62 13.88 -1.82
N SER A 126 1.72 15.15 -1.40
CA SER A 126 2.92 15.69 -0.77
C SER A 126 3.34 15.00 0.53
N PHE A 127 2.41 14.31 1.21
CA PHE A 127 2.71 13.47 2.37
C PHE A 127 3.42 12.18 1.96
N ALA A 128 2.97 11.53 0.88
CA ALA A 128 3.67 10.39 0.29
C ALA A 128 5.09 10.79 -0.13
N ASP A 129 5.21 11.91 -0.85
CA ASP A 129 6.51 12.44 -1.30
C ASP A 129 7.43 12.77 -0.11
N PHE A 130 6.87 13.24 1.01
CA PHE A 130 7.62 13.51 2.23
C PHE A 130 8.18 12.22 2.84
N LEU A 131 7.35 11.17 2.96
CA LEU A 131 7.74 9.92 3.62
C LEU A 131 8.89 9.18 2.91
N VAL A 132 8.94 9.25 1.59
CA VAL A 132 9.92 8.50 0.76
C VAL A 132 11.19 9.29 0.43
N ASP A 133 11.23 10.58 0.77
CA ASP A 133 12.38 11.46 0.55
C ASP A 133 13.13 11.64 1.88
N SER A 134 14.31 11.03 1.99
CA SER A 134 15.15 11.09 3.20
C SER A 134 15.67 12.48 3.51
N ASP A 135 15.70 13.40 2.53
CA ASP A 135 16.11 14.79 2.77
C ASP A 135 14.96 15.62 3.38
N ARG A 136 13.71 15.14 3.23
CA ARG A 136 12.50 15.77 3.77
C ARG A 136 12.07 15.14 5.10
N CYS A 137 11.90 13.81 5.14
CA CYS A 137 11.59 13.07 6.36
C CYS A 137 12.88 12.67 7.09
N THR A 138 13.43 13.59 7.86
CA THR A 138 14.73 13.41 8.54
C THR A 138 14.67 12.50 9.76
N ASN A 139 13.47 12.24 10.29
CA ASN A 139 13.28 11.31 11.41
C ASN A 139 13.32 9.87 10.91
N GLY A 140 14.39 9.16 11.30
CA GLY A 140 14.65 7.78 10.93
C GLY A 140 13.58 6.78 11.39
N SER A 141 12.69 7.13 12.33
CA SER A 141 11.56 6.28 12.73
C SER A 141 10.38 6.34 11.76
N PHE A 142 10.33 7.33 10.87
CA PHE A 142 9.22 7.50 9.91
C PHE A 142 9.65 7.42 8.44
N ALA A 143 10.92 7.69 8.14
CA ALA A 143 11.43 7.64 6.77
C ALA A 143 11.29 6.25 6.12
N ILE A 144 10.77 6.23 4.88
CA ILE A 144 10.39 5.02 4.15
C ILE A 144 11.34 4.78 2.99
N ASN A 145 11.91 3.58 2.92
CA ASN A 145 12.63 3.13 1.73
C ASN A 145 11.63 2.52 0.74
N SER A 146 11.26 3.28 -0.29
CA SER A 146 10.31 2.84 -1.33
C SER A 146 10.74 1.55 -2.02
N ARG A 147 12.04 1.39 -2.31
CA ARG A 147 12.56 0.19 -2.99
C ARG A 147 12.40 -1.05 -2.11
N GLN A 148 12.77 -0.97 -0.83
CA GLN A 148 12.55 -2.05 0.13
C GLN A 148 11.06 -2.39 0.24
N GLN A 149 10.21 -1.37 0.28
CA GLN A 149 8.77 -1.56 0.38
C GLN A 149 8.18 -2.27 -0.83
N HIS A 150 8.68 -2.00 -2.05
CA HIS A 150 8.29 -2.76 -3.24
C HIS A 150 8.71 -4.23 -3.11
N THR A 151 9.90 -4.53 -2.58
CA THR A 151 10.33 -5.90 -2.28
C THR A 151 9.37 -6.59 -1.30
N ASP A 152 8.97 -5.90 -0.24
CA ASP A 152 8.08 -6.45 0.78
C ASP A 152 6.66 -6.71 0.26
N LEU A 153 6.10 -5.77 -0.51
CA LEU A 153 4.80 -5.98 -1.17
C LEU A 153 4.85 -7.07 -2.24
N LEU A 154 5.97 -7.23 -2.95
CA LEU A 154 6.15 -8.35 -3.86
C LEU A 154 6.07 -9.68 -3.08
N ARG A 155 6.78 -9.79 -1.95
CA ARG A 155 6.74 -10.97 -1.08
C ARG A 155 5.30 -11.28 -0.65
N GLY A 156 4.58 -10.25 -0.20
CA GLY A 156 3.16 -10.33 0.14
C GLY A 156 2.29 -10.84 -1.01
N CYS A 157 2.44 -10.24 -2.20
CA CYS A 157 1.71 -10.65 -3.40
C CYS A 157 1.99 -12.11 -3.76
N LEU A 158 3.25 -12.54 -3.79
CA LEU A 158 3.62 -13.92 -4.11
C LEU A 158 3.07 -14.92 -3.08
N ASN A 159 3.03 -14.54 -1.81
CA ASN A 159 2.40 -15.36 -0.77
C ASN A 159 0.88 -15.48 -0.99
N THR A 160 0.19 -14.36 -1.22
CA THR A 160 -1.24 -14.33 -1.54
C THR A 160 -1.59 -15.16 -2.78
N LEU A 161 -0.75 -15.14 -3.82
CA LEU A 161 -0.98 -15.92 -5.04
C LEU A 161 -0.96 -17.44 -4.80
N ARG A 162 -0.49 -17.91 -3.64
CA ARG A 162 -0.58 -19.33 -3.26
C ARG A 162 -2.01 -19.79 -2.99
N GLU A 163 -2.92 -18.86 -2.73
CA GLU A 163 -4.35 -19.13 -2.50
C GLU A 163 -5.11 -19.46 -3.80
N LEU A 164 -4.48 -19.18 -4.95
CA LEU A 164 -5.05 -19.52 -6.25
C LEU A 164 -5.23 -21.04 -6.38
N LYS A 165 -6.30 -21.41 -7.04
CA LYS A 165 -6.65 -22.80 -7.33
C LYS A 165 -7.33 -22.87 -8.68
N ARG A 166 -7.30 -24.07 -9.26
CA ARG A 166 -8.06 -24.38 -10.47
C ARG A 166 -9.54 -24.10 -10.26
N ASP A 167 -10.18 -23.53 -11.27
CA ASP A 167 -11.60 -23.21 -11.28
C ASP A 167 -11.99 -22.34 -10.08
N ILE A 168 -11.24 -21.24 -9.87
CA ILE A 168 -11.38 -20.41 -8.65
C ILE A 168 -12.78 -19.82 -8.51
N CYS A 169 -13.42 -19.46 -9.63
CA CYS A 169 -14.80 -18.96 -9.67
C CYS A 169 -15.85 -20.09 -9.71
N ASN A 170 -15.44 -21.37 -9.74
CA ASN A 170 -16.33 -22.53 -9.83
C ASN A 170 -17.29 -22.44 -11.05
N VAL A 171 -16.73 -22.12 -12.21
CA VAL A 171 -17.40 -22.07 -13.52
C VAL A 171 -17.75 -23.49 -13.99
N ARG A 172 -16.93 -24.49 -13.64
CA ARG A 172 -17.06 -25.93 -13.95
C ARG A 172 -16.96 -26.30 -15.43
N ASP A 173 -17.42 -25.45 -16.34
CA ASP A 173 -17.32 -25.64 -17.79
C ASP A 173 -16.23 -24.73 -18.38
N PRO A 174 -15.04 -25.28 -18.71
CA PRO A 174 -13.94 -24.49 -19.25
C PRO A 174 -14.13 -24.08 -20.72
N SER A 175 -15.21 -24.52 -21.39
CA SER A 175 -15.48 -24.15 -22.78
C SER A 175 -16.22 -22.82 -22.93
N LEU A 176 -16.82 -22.32 -21.84
CA LEU A 176 -17.56 -21.06 -21.82
C LEU A 176 -16.62 -19.86 -21.92
N LEU A 177 -16.98 -18.90 -22.76
CA LEU A 177 -16.39 -17.57 -22.72
C LEU A 177 -16.84 -16.84 -21.45
N ASN A 178 -16.02 -15.91 -20.95
CA ASN A 178 -16.38 -15.11 -19.77
C ASN A 178 -17.74 -14.38 -19.95
N THR A 179 -18.08 -13.98 -21.17
CA THR A 179 -19.36 -13.32 -21.50
C THR A 179 -20.57 -14.27 -21.47
N GLU A 180 -20.34 -15.57 -21.49
CA GLU A 180 -21.37 -16.61 -21.49
C GLU A 180 -21.64 -17.16 -20.08
N ILE A 181 -20.79 -16.84 -19.10
CA ILE A 181 -20.93 -17.31 -17.72
C ILE A 181 -21.97 -16.46 -16.97
N PRO A 182 -23.10 -17.06 -16.53
CA PRO A 182 -24.11 -16.32 -15.79
C PRO A 182 -23.60 -15.84 -14.43
N ASN A 183 -23.87 -14.57 -14.08
CA ASN A 183 -23.49 -13.97 -12.80
C ASN A 183 -21.99 -14.04 -12.48
N LEU A 184 -21.12 -14.03 -13.51
CA LEU A 184 -19.67 -14.14 -13.34
C LEU A 184 -19.11 -13.06 -12.39
N LEU A 185 -19.62 -11.83 -12.46
CA LEU A 185 -19.18 -10.74 -11.57
C LEU A 185 -19.41 -11.07 -10.09
N ASP A 186 -20.57 -11.62 -9.74
CA ASP A 186 -20.86 -12.03 -8.36
C ASP A 186 -19.98 -13.20 -7.89
N GLN A 187 -19.64 -14.11 -8.82
CA GLN A 187 -18.73 -15.23 -8.53
C GLN A 187 -17.32 -14.71 -8.28
N ILE A 188 -16.83 -13.79 -9.10
CA ILE A 188 -15.54 -13.11 -8.90
C ILE A 188 -15.54 -12.38 -7.55
N GLU A 189 -16.63 -11.68 -7.21
CA GLU A 189 -16.77 -10.96 -5.95
C GLU A 189 -16.61 -11.85 -4.72
N LYS A 190 -17.14 -13.07 -4.78
CA LYS A 190 -17.06 -14.06 -3.70
C LYS A 190 -15.75 -14.84 -3.68
N ALA A 191 -15.19 -15.14 -4.85
CA ALA A 191 -14.09 -16.08 -4.99
C ALA A 191 -12.70 -15.43 -4.95
N ILE A 192 -12.57 -14.19 -5.40
CA ILE A 192 -11.27 -13.53 -5.57
C ILE A 192 -11.24 -12.26 -4.71
N PRO A 193 -10.92 -12.31 -3.41
CA PRO A 193 -10.95 -11.13 -2.54
C PRO A 193 -9.98 -10.01 -3.01
N ALA A 194 -10.15 -8.80 -2.48
CA ALA A 194 -9.44 -7.60 -2.95
C ALA A 194 -7.90 -7.74 -2.97
N HIS A 195 -7.30 -8.35 -1.95
CA HIS A 195 -5.85 -8.58 -1.90
C HIS A 195 -5.38 -9.58 -2.97
N LEU A 196 -6.20 -10.59 -3.29
CA LEU A 196 -5.89 -11.56 -4.34
C LEU A 196 -6.01 -10.92 -5.72
N ARG A 197 -7.03 -10.08 -5.95
CA ARG A 197 -7.14 -9.26 -7.18
C ARG A 197 -5.94 -8.36 -7.35
N TYR A 198 -5.52 -7.70 -6.27
CA TYR A 198 -4.35 -6.84 -6.26
C TYR A 198 -3.09 -7.63 -6.61
N ALA A 199 -2.84 -8.74 -5.93
CA ALA A 199 -1.68 -9.59 -6.17
C ALA A 199 -1.65 -10.10 -7.61
N CYS A 200 -2.79 -10.52 -8.17
CA CYS A 200 -2.88 -10.93 -9.58
C CYS A 200 -2.50 -9.82 -10.56
N ARG A 201 -2.80 -8.55 -10.24
CA ARG A 201 -2.59 -7.40 -11.11
C ARG A 201 -1.23 -6.72 -10.95
N HIS A 202 -0.64 -6.74 -9.76
CA HIS A 202 0.44 -5.79 -9.44
C HIS A 202 1.74 -6.42 -8.93
N TRP A 203 1.80 -7.75 -8.75
CA TRP A 203 3.04 -8.41 -8.29
C TRP A 203 4.24 -8.04 -9.18
N TYR A 204 4.07 -7.99 -10.51
CA TYR A 204 5.14 -7.64 -11.43
C TYR A 204 5.56 -6.16 -11.33
N THR A 205 4.64 -5.24 -11.00
CA THR A 205 4.98 -3.83 -10.74
C THR A 205 5.91 -3.72 -9.55
N HIS A 206 5.66 -4.49 -8.49
CA HIS A 206 6.53 -4.55 -7.33
C HIS A 206 7.87 -5.22 -7.65
N LEU A 207 7.88 -6.28 -8.47
CA LEU A 207 9.11 -6.88 -8.97
C LEU A 207 9.96 -5.87 -9.74
N MET A 208 9.37 -5.00 -10.56
CA MET A 208 10.14 -4.04 -11.36
C MET A 208 10.83 -2.96 -10.52
N ASN A 209 10.22 -2.56 -9.41
CA ASN A 209 10.71 -1.46 -8.58
C ASN A 209 11.45 -1.92 -7.32
N GLY A 210 11.28 -3.18 -6.93
CA GLY A 210 11.95 -3.80 -5.78
C GLY A 210 13.31 -4.41 -6.10
N GLU A 211 13.90 -4.98 -5.06
CA GLU A 211 15.17 -5.70 -5.05
C GLU A 211 14.98 -7.19 -5.39
N LEU A 212 15.99 -7.77 -6.01
CA LEU A 212 16.03 -9.19 -6.34
C LEU A 212 16.83 -9.93 -5.28
N LEU A 213 16.18 -10.24 -4.16
CA LEU A 213 16.73 -11.07 -3.09
C LEU A 213 16.55 -12.56 -3.42
N ASP A 214 17.42 -13.43 -2.92
CA ASP A 214 17.33 -14.89 -3.19
C ASP A 214 15.97 -15.48 -2.79
N GLU A 215 15.45 -15.08 -1.63
CA GLU A 215 14.12 -15.48 -1.15
C GLU A 215 12.97 -15.08 -2.09
N ILE A 216 13.11 -13.94 -2.80
CA ILE A 216 12.14 -13.48 -3.80
C ILE A 216 12.26 -14.35 -5.05
N LEU A 217 13.47 -14.70 -5.47
CA LEU A 217 13.69 -15.58 -6.62
C LEU A 217 13.11 -16.97 -6.35
N ASP A 218 13.29 -17.51 -5.15
CA ASP A 218 12.69 -18.78 -4.72
C ASP A 218 11.15 -18.72 -4.74
N ALA A 219 10.57 -17.65 -4.19
CA ALA A 219 9.12 -17.45 -4.21
C ALA A 219 8.56 -17.29 -5.63
N LEU A 220 9.29 -16.60 -6.52
CA LEU A 220 8.95 -16.47 -7.94
C LEU A 220 9.01 -17.82 -8.66
N LEU A 221 10.03 -18.63 -8.39
CA LEU A 221 10.16 -19.96 -8.98
C LEU A 221 8.99 -20.84 -8.53
N GLU A 222 8.64 -20.82 -7.26
CA GLU A 222 7.48 -21.55 -6.74
C GLU A 222 6.17 -21.07 -7.41
N PHE A 223 5.98 -19.76 -7.54
CA PHE A 223 4.84 -19.20 -8.25
C PHE A 223 4.76 -19.71 -9.70
N VAL A 224 5.86 -19.64 -10.45
CA VAL A 224 5.91 -20.10 -11.85
C VAL A 224 5.61 -21.58 -11.97
N GLN A 225 6.16 -22.41 -11.08
CA GLN A 225 6.02 -23.86 -11.14
C GLN A 225 4.63 -24.35 -10.70
N LYS A 226 4.02 -23.71 -9.70
CA LYS A 226 2.79 -24.22 -9.06
C LYS A 226 1.54 -23.40 -9.35
N GLN A 227 1.67 -22.07 -9.45
CA GLN A 227 0.54 -21.15 -9.43
C GLN A 227 0.28 -20.44 -10.76
N LEU A 228 1.25 -20.41 -11.68
CA LEU A 228 1.13 -19.71 -12.96
C LEU A 228 -0.13 -20.08 -13.77
N PRO A 229 -0.53 -21.36 -13.92
CA PRO A 229 -1.74 -21.70 -14.66
C PRO A 229 -3.01 -21.12 -14.03
N TYR A 230 -3.10 -21.16 -12.70
CA TYR A 230 -4.25 -20.64 -11.96
C TYR A 230 -4.26 -19.11 -11.92
N TRP A 231 -3.08 -18.48 -11.96
CA TRP A 231 -2.96 -17.04 -12.13
C TRP A 231 -3.44 -16.58 -13.50
N VAL A 232 -3.11 -17.31 -14.58
CA VAL A 232 -3.64 -17.03 -15.92
C VAL A 232 -5.17 -17.16 -15.95
N GLU A 233 -5.71 -18.20 -15.30
CA GLU A 233 -7.16 -18.37 -15.14
C GLU A 233 -7.80 -17.18 -14.42
N ALA A 234 -7.24 -16.78 -13.26
CA ALA A 234 -7.70 -15.62 -12.50
C ALA A 234 -7.62 -14.32 -13.30
N CYS A 235 -6.51 -14.06 -14.00
CA CYS A 235 -6.36 -12.89 -14.86
C CYS A 235 -7.35 -12.88 -16.03
N SER A 236 -7.70 -14.05 -16.58
CA SER A 236 -8.73 -14.18 -17.61
C SER A 236 -10.09 -13.72 -17.07
N VAL A 237 -10.56 -14.29 -15.97
CA VAL A 237 -11.89 -13.94 -15.40
C VAL A 237 -11.93 -12.50 -14.89
N LEU A 238 -10.81 -11.96 -14.39
CA LEU A 238 -10.69 -10.56 -13.98
C LEU A 238 -10.60 -9.58 -15.17
N GLY A 239 -10.51 -10.07 -16.41
CA GLY A 239 -10.43 -9.25 -17.61
C GLY A 239 -9.11 -8.50 -17.78
N VAL A 240 -8.02 -8.96 -17.16
CA VAL A 240 -6.70 -8.29 -17.15
C VAL A 240 -5.59 -9.14 -17.79
N LEU A 241 -5.97 -10.13 -18.60
CA LEU A 241 -5.03 -11.10 -19.16
C LEU A 241 -3.98 -10.44 -20.07
N ARG A 242 -4.34 -9.39 -20.80
CA ARG A 242 -3.41 -8.68 -21.71
C ARG A 242 -2.32 -7.97 -20.91
N GLU A 243 -2.70 -7.24 -19.87
CA GLU A 243 -1.84 -6.54 -18.93
C GLU A 243 -0.93 -7.54 -18.21
N ALA A 244 -1.50 -8.66 -17.76
CA ALA A 244 -0.79 -9.75 -17.10
C ALA A 244 0.31 -10.36 -18.01
N ILE A 245 0.03 -10.61 -19.28
CA ILE A 245 1.03 -11.11 -20.25
C ILE A 245 2.16 -10.11 -20.45
N SER A 246 1.84 -8.81 -20.51
CA SER A 246 2.85 -7.75 -20.59
C SER A 246 3.72 -7.72 -19.33
N GLY A 247 3.09 -7.79 -18.15
CA GLY A 247 3.77 -7.85 -16.86
C GLY A 247 4.72 -9.05 -16.76
N LEU A 248 4.28 -10.24 -17.15
CA LEU A 248 5.10 -11.45 -17.15
C LEU A 248 6.30 -11.33 -18.10
N SER A 249 6.10 -10.73 -19.27
CA SER A 249 7.16 -10.50 -20.26
C SER A 249 8.23 -9.55 -19.74
N GLU A 250 7.81 -8.49 -19.06
CA GLU A 250 8.70 -7.51 -18.44
C GLU A 250 9.45 -8.11 -17.23
N SER A 251 8.77 -8.89 -16.39
CA SER A 251 9.39 -9.67 -15.30
C SER A 251 10.50 -10.59 -15.83
N ARG A 252 10.23 -11.33 -16.91
CA ARG A 252 11.24 -12.19 -17.55
C ARG A 252 12.45 -11.39 -18.04
N ARG A 253 12.22 -10.20 -18.61
CA ARG A 253 13.29 -9.33 -19.10
C ARG A 253 14.18 -8.85 -17.95
N LYS A 254 13.60 -8.37 -16.85
CA LYS A 254 14.35 -7.96 -15.64
C LYS A 254 15.22 -9.10 -15.11
N LEU A 255 14.64 -10.29 -14.93
CA LEU A 255 15.36 -11.46 -14.40
C LEU A 255 16.49 -11.93 -15.32
N THR A 256 16.32 -11.81 -16.65
CA THR A 256 17.37 -12.20 -17.61
C THR A 256 18.56 -11.23 -17.56
N VAL A 257 18.31 -9.93 -17.45
CA VAL A 257 19.38 -8.92 -17.37
C VAL A 257 20.16 -9.04 -16.06
N SER A 258 19.48 -9.35 -14.95
CA SER A 258 20.12 -9.51 -13.64
C SER A 258 20.96 -10.77 -13.49
N ALA A 259 20.77 -11.80 -14.34
CA ALA A 259 21.57 -13.03 -14.32
C ALA A 259 22.91 -12.92 -15.07
N VAL A 260 23.17 -11.79 -15.75
CA VAL A 260 24.37 -11.57 -16.60
C VAL A 260 25.48 -10.80 -15.84
N TYR A 261 25.22 -10.39 -14.61
CA TYR A 261 26.16 -9.70 -13.71
C TYR A 261 26.38 -10.50 -12.43
#